data_AF-A0A818K6F5-F1
#
_entry.id   AF-A0A818K6F5-F1
#
_cell.length_a   1.000
_cell.length_b   1.000
_cell.length_c   1.000
_cell.angle_alpha   90.00
_cell.angle_beta   90.00
_cell.angle_gamma   90.00
#
_symmetry.space_group_name_H-M   'P 1'
#
loop_
_entity.id
_entity.type
_entity.pdbx_description
1 polymer ?
#
loop_
_entity_poly.entity_id
_entity_poly.type
_entity_poly.pdbx_seq_one_letter_code
_entity_poly.pdbx_strand_id
1 'polypeptide(L)'
;MATNNKCSMCEKTPGTCLCAGCNAHFCRKHFNDHHAKLLNELDEYIEQRNTLHDQIDKIDQRGELCNTILLQIDEWQKATIEKVTQRAERIREQIVNLLSPNKVEITSRLKKLSDKLIHLKETEDFLEIDLTQVEEMINALKQDCKRLSELPLVELHVEQNDQTVWDRLIYVEEKIATSGNKHDEQLAVGEAIS
;
A
#
# COMPACT_ATOMS: atom_id res chain seq x y z
N MET A 1 -50.40 29.64 -54.49
CA MET A 1 -51.05 29.89 -53.18
C MET A 1 -50.05 30.65 -52.33
N ALA A 2 -50.26 31.95 -52.10
CA ALA A 2 -49.34 32.78 -51.34
C ALA A 2 -49.55 32.53 -49.84
N THR A 3 -48.64 31.79 -49.20
CA THR A 3 -48.63 31.68 -47.75
C THR A 3 -48.25 33.06 -47.20
N ASN A 4 -49.22 33.74 -46.61
CA ASN A 4 -49.05 35.04 -45.99
C ASN A 4 -48.24 34.85 -44.70
N ASN A 5 -46.93 34.63 -44.85
CA ASN A 5 -46.03 34.34 -43.74
C ASN A 5 -45.82 35.64 -42.97
N LYS A 6 -46.74 35.97 -42.07
CA LYS A 6 -46.59 37.06 -41.12
C LYS A 6 -45.58 36.67 -40.04
N CYS A 7 -44.95 37.67 -39.43
CA CYS A 7 -44.04 37.43 -38.31
C CYS A 7 -44.77 36.74 -37.14
N SER A 8 -44.28 35.59 -36.70
CA SER A 8 -44.83 34.79 -35.58
C SER A 8 -44.82 35.48 -34.21
N MET A 9 -44.12 36.62 -34.07
CA MET A 9 -44.03 37.38 -32.81
C MET A 9 -44.91 38.63 -32.77
N CYS A 10 -45.20 39.25 -33.92
CA CYS A 10 -45.96 40.51 -33.93
C CYS A 10 -47.10 40.57 -34.93
N GLU A 11 -47.17 39.65 -35.89
CA GLU A 11 -48.23 39.51 -36.91
C GLU A 11 -48.52 40.75 -37.78
N LYS A 12 -47.75 41.84 -37.62
CA LYS A 12 -47.95 43.13 -38.26
C LYS A 12 -47.22 43.27 -39.58
N THR A 13 -46.08 42.60 -39.73
CA THR A 13 -45.24 42.66 -40.94
C THR A 13 -45.03 41.27 -41.53
N PRO A 14 -44.82 41.16 -42.86
CA PRO A 14 -44.40 39.90 -43.47
C PRO A 14 -43.08 39.45 -42.84
N GLY A 15 -43.03 38.18 -42.45
CA GLY A 15 -41.86 37.50 -41.93
C GLY A 15 -40.89 37.19 -43.07
N THR A 16 -39.91 38.06 -43.24
CA THR A 16 -38.89 37.96 -44.30
C THR A 16 -37.74 37.00 -43.96
N CYS A 17 -37.67 36.52 -42.72
CA CYS A 17 -36.62 35.62 -42.25
C CYS A 17 -37.24 34.34 -41.68
N LEU A 18 -36.77 33.17 -42.11
CA LEU A 18 -37.17 31.86 -41.59
C LEU A 18 -36.08 31.35 -40.64
N CYS A 19 -36.45 30.96 -39.42
CA CYS A 19 -35.57 30.17 -38.55
C CYS A 19 -35.84 28.68 -38.78
N ALA A 20 -34.87 27.93 -39.30
CA ALA A 20 -35.01 26.50 -39.56
C ALA A 20 -35.18 25.67 -38.26
N GLY A 21 -34.53 26.09 -37.16
CA GLY A 21 -34.63 25.41 -35.88
C GLY A 21 -36.00 25.56 -35.22
N CYS A 22 -36.63 26.72 -35.35
CA CYS A 22 -37.97 26.97 -34.80
C CYS A 22 -39.10 26.71 -35.81
N ASN A 23 -38.76 26.49 -37.09
CA ASN A 23 -39.70 26.43 -38.22
C ASN A 23 -40.72 27.59 -38.24
N ALA A 24 -40.25 28.81 -37.93
CA ALA A 24 -41.10 30.00 -37.77
C ALA A 24 -40.57 31.19 -38.58
N HIS A 25 -41.49 32.02 -39.08
CA HIS A 25 -41.16 33.21 -39.86
C HIS A 25 -41.15 34.45 -38.97
N PHE A 26 -40.11 35.25 -39.07
CA PHE A 26 -39.92 36.47 -38.29
C PHE A 26 -39.67 37.65 -39.22
N CYS A 27 -40.12 38.85 -38.81
CA CYS A 27 -39.59 40.06 -39.41
C CYS A 27 -38.16 40.27 -38.93
N ARG A 28 -37.37 41.08 -39.66
CA ARG A 28 -35.94 41.28 -39.38
C ARG A 28 -35.65 41.64 -37.92
N LYS A 29 -36.49 42.49 -37.31
CA LYS A 29 -36.34 42.88 -35.89
C LYS A 29 -36.50 41.68 -34.96
N HIS A 30 -37.62 40.98 -35.01
CA HIS A 30 -37.87 39.84 -34.11
C HIS A 30 -36.98 38.63 -34.40
N PHE A 31 -36.44 38.51 -35.62
CA PHE A 31 -35.40 37.53 -35.93
C PHE A 31 -34.10 37.86 -35.19
N ASN A 32 -33.67 39.12 -35.19
CA ASN A 32 -32.49 39.55 -34.43
C ASN A 32 -32.72 39.41 -32.92
N ASP A 33 -33.91 39.74 -32.41
CA ASP A 33 -34.26 39.55 -31.00
C ASP A 33 -34.22 38.05 -30.61
N HIS A 34 -34.72 37.17 -31.48
CA HIS A 34 -34.65 35.72 -31.28
C HIS A 34 -33.21 35.21 -31.27
N HIS A 35 -32.39 35.65 -32.22
CA HIS A 35 -30.97 35.28 -32.28
C HIS A 35 -30.20 35.81 -31.06
N ALA A 36 -30.51 37.02 -30.59
CA ALA A 36 -29.92 37.57 -29.37
C ALA A 36 -30.24 36.74 -28.13
N LYS A 37 -31.45 36.18 -28.02
CA LYS A 37 -31.79 35.25 -26.94
C LYS A 37 -30.96 33.95 -27.00
N LEU A 38 -30.79 33.37 -28.19
CA LEU A 38 -29.97 32.17 -28.37
C LEU A 38 -28.48 32.42 -28.03
N LEU A 39 -27.96 33.61 -28.35
CA LEU A 39 -26.61 34.00 -27.95
C LEU A 39 -26.48 34.07 -26.43
N ASN A 40 -27.46 34.67 -25.74
CA ASN A 40 -27.46 34.73 -24.27
C ASN A 40 -27.52 33.32 -23.64
N GLU A 41 -28.34 32.41 -24.19
CA GLU A 41 -28.41 31.01 -23.74
C GLU A 41 -27.08 30.28 -23.94
N LEU A 42 -26.39 30.53 -25.07
CA LEU A 42 -25.07 29.98 -25.33
C LEU A 42 -24.03 30.50 -24.34
N ASP A 43 -24.04 31.80 -24.04
CA ASP A 43 -23.16 32.41 -23.04
C ASP A 43 -23.39 31.78 -21.66
N GLU A 44 -24.64 31.52 -21.28
CA GLU A 44 -24.97 30.82 -20.03
C GLU A 44 -24.40 29.40 -20.00
N TYR A 45 -24.51 28.64 -21.09
CA TYR A 45 -23.91 27.30 -21.16
C TYR A 45 -22.37 27.34 -21.11
N ILE A 46 -21.75 28.37 -21.69
CA ILE A 46 -20.30 28.56 -21.61
C ILE A 46 -19.88 28.81 -20.16
N GLU A 47 -20.61 29.65 -19.43
CA GLU A 47 -20.35 29.93 -18.01
C GLU A 47 -20.56 28.69 -17.11
N GLN A 48 -21.62 27.91 -17.36
CA GLN A 48 -21.84 26.63 -16.67
C GLN A 48 -20.68 25.66 -16.92
N ARG A 49 -20.22 25.55 -18.17
CA ARG A 49 -19.06 24.71 -18.52
C ARG A 49 -17.79 25.20 -17.82
N ASN A 50 -17.53 26.51 -17.81
CA ASN A 50 -16.37 27.08 -17.12
C ASN A 50 -16.42 26.76 -15.61
N THR A 51 -17.60 26.87 -15.01
CA THR A 51 -17.81 26.50 -13.60
C THR A 51 -17.53 25.02 -13.34
N LEU A 52 -17.97 24.12 -14.22
CA LEU A 52 -17.67 22.69 -14.12
C LEU A 52 -16.17 22.41 -14.29
N HIS A 53 -15.51 23.10 -15.22
CA HIS A 53 -14.08 22.99 -15.42
C HIS A 53 -13.30 23.42 -14.16
N ASP A 54 -13.64 24.57 -13.59
CA ASP A 54 -13.05 25.05 -12.33
C ASP A 54 -13.29 24.08 -11.16
N GLN A 55 -14.45 23.41 -11.12
CA GLN A 55 -14.73 22.39 -10.11
C GLN A 55 -13.85 21.15 -10.28
N ILE A 56 -13.64 20.69 -11.52
CA ILE A 56 -12.75 19.55 -11.83
C ILE A 56 -11.32 19.91 -11.45
N ASP A 57 -10.82 21.08 -11.85
CA ASP A 57 -9.46 21.53 -11.51
C ASP A 57 -9.25 21.63 -9.99
N LYS A 58 -10.29 22.00 -9.24
CA LYS A 58 -10.26 22.02 -7.77
C LYS A 58 -10.31 20.63 -7.13
N ILE A 59 -10.90 19.62 -7.78
CA ILE A 59 -10.85 18.22 -7.33
C ILE A 59 -9.42 17.69 -7.44
N ASP A 60 -8.73 17.99 -8.54
CA ASP A 60 -7.32 17.61 -8.72
C ASP A 60 -6.41 18.30 -7.69
N GLN A 61 -6.74 19.52 -7.29
CA GLN A 61 -6.06 20.24 -6.21
C GLN A 61 -6.42 19.74 -4.80
N ARG A 62 -7.51 18.99 -4.64
CA ARG A 62 -7.89 18.27 -3.40
C ARG A 62 -7.04 17.03 -3.14
N GLY A 63 -5.90 16.92 -3.82
CA GLY A 63 -4.86 15.92 -3.63
C GLY A 63 -4.41 15.71 -2.18
N GLU A 64 -4.81 16.54 -1.21
CA GLU A 64 -4.65 16.29 0.23
C GLU A 64 -5.21 14.92 0.70
N LEU A 65 -6.36 14.46 0.20
CA LEU A 65 -6.92 13.15 0.58
C LEU A 65 -6.15 11.99 -0.08
N CYS A 66 -5.82 12.11 -1.37
CA CYS A 66 -4.96 11.14 -2.07
C CYS A 66 -3.58 11.09 -1.42
N ASN A 67 -3.00 12.25 -1.07
CA ASN A 67 -1.74 12.34 -0.35
C ASN A 67 -1.85 11.67 1.02
N THR A 68 -2.97 11.81 1.74
CA THR A 68 -3.13 11.18 3.06
C THR A 68 -3.20 9.65 2.99
N ILE A 69 -3.86 9.08 1.98
CA ILE A 69 -3.89 7.62 1.78
C ILE A 69 -2.55 7.11 1.29
N LEU A 70 -1.91 7.80 0.34
CA LEU A 70 -0.57 7.45 -0.14
C LEU A 70 0.47 7.50 0.98
N LEU A 71 0.43 8.51 1.85
CA LEU A 71 1.29 8.59 3.03
C LEU A 71 1.07 7.42 3.99
N GLN A 72 -0.18 7.00 4.22
CA GLN A 72 -0.47 5.82 5.04
C GLN A 72 0.09 4.53 4.43
N ILE A 73 0.06 4.40 3.09
CA ILE A 73 0.68 3.28 2.38
C ILE A 73 2.20 3.31 2.59
N ASP A 74 2.84 4.47 2.43
CA ASP A 74 4.28 4.64 2.63
C ASP A 74 4.71 4.33 4.07
N GLU A 75 3.95 4.80 5.05
CA GLU A 75 4.18 4.51 6.47
C GLU A 75 4.05 3.02 6.78
N TRP A 76 2.99 2.38 6.27
CA TRP A 76 2.78 0.94 6.42
C TRP A 76 3.91 0.14 5.79
N GLN A 77 4.35 0.52 4.59
CA GLN A 77 5.47 -0.12 3.89
C GLN A 77 6.75 -0.02 4.72
N LYS A 78 7.09 1.17 5.20
CA LYS A 78 8.28 1.40 6.02
C LYS A 78 8.25 0.57 7.30
N ALA A 79 7.12 0.59 8.02
CA ALA A 79 6.96 -0.17 9.26
C ALA A 79 7.06 -1.69 9.03
N THR A 80 6.55 -2.19 7.90
CA THR A 80 6.61 -3.61 7.56
C THR A 80 8.05 -4.05 7.25
N ILE A 81 8.78 -3.28 6.45
CA ILE A 81 10.21 -3.53 6.16
C ILE A 81 11.02 -3.56 7.46
N GLU A 82 10.79 -2.60 8.35
CA GLU A 82 11.48 -2.52 9.64
C GLU A 82 11.21 -3.77 10.49
N LYS A 83 9.95 -4.19 10.63
CA LYS A 83 9.59 -5.40 11.40
C LYS A 83 10.25 -6.67 10.86
N VAL A 84 10.25 -6.85 9.53
CA VAL A 84 10.89 -7.99 8.87
C VAL A 84 12.39 -7.97 9.12
N THR A 85 13.03 -6.80 9.01
CA THR A 85 14.46 -6.62 9.24
C THR A 85 14.84 -6.96 10.67
N GLN A 86 14.15 -6.39 11.65
CA GLN A 86 14.38 -6.67 13.08
C GLN A 86 14.16 -8.14 13.44
N ARG A 87 13.19 -8.81 12.81
CA ARG A 87 12.98 -10.25 13.02
C ARG A 87 14.13 -11.06 12.43
N ALA A 88 14.58 -10.74 11.22
CA ALA A 88 15.70 -11.40 10.58
C ALA A 88 16.99 -11.24 11.39
N GLU A 89 17.28 -10.04 11.89
CA GLU A 89 18.44 -9.76 12.74
C GLU A 89 18.39 -10.57 14.04
N ARG A 90 17.26 -10.59 14.74
CA ARG A 90 17.11 -11.41 15.96
C ARG A 90 17.31 -12.90 15.70
N ILE A 91 16.83 -13.44 14.58
CA ILE A 91 17.06 -14.84 14.23
C ILE A 91 18.56 -15.08 13.97
N ARG A 92 19.25 -14.18 13.27
CA ARG A 92 20.71 -14.29 13.07
C ARG A 92 21.46 -14.28 14.41
N GLU A 93 21.10 -13.38 15.32
CA GLU A 93 21.68 -13.35 16.67
C GLU A 93 21.42 -14.62 17.46
N GLN A 94 20.20 -15.18 17.39
CA GLN A 94 19.85 -16.46 18.01
C GLN A 94 20.74 -17.58 17.49
N ILE A 95 20.95 -17.67 16.18
CA ILE A 95 21.85 -18.68 15.58
C ILE A 95 23.28 -18.52 16.10
N VAL A 96 23.81 -17.29 16.15
CA VAL A 96 25.14 -17.01 16.69
C VAL A 96 25.24 -17.41 18.17
N ASN A 97 24.22 -17.10 18.96
CA ASN A 97 24.15 -17.44 20.38
C ASN A 97 24.03 -18.94 20.63
N LEU A 98 23.38 -19.70 19.75
CA LEU A 98 23.36 -21.17 19.82
C LEU A 98 24.74 -21.78 19.55
N LEU A 99 25.54 -21.16 18.67
CA LEU A 99 26.88 -21.62 18.30
C LEU A 99 27.96 -21.21 19.31
N SER A 100 27.78 -20.07 19.99
CA SER A 100 28.79 -19.45 20.85
C SER A 100 29.27 -20.36 22.01
N PRO A 101 28.40 -21.01 22.81
CA PRO A 101 28.82 -21.87 23.92
C PRO A 101 29.73 -23.02 23.49
N ASN A 102 29.37 -23.70 22.39
CA ASN A 102 30.16 -24.81 21.87
C ASN A 102 31.55 -24.33 21.39
N LYS A 103 31.62 -23.15 20.77
CA LYS A 103 32.88 -22.54 20.36
C LYS A 103 33.76 -22.19 21.57
N VAL A 104 33.17 -21.64 22.63
CA VAL A 104 33.87 -21.31 23.88
C VAL A 104 34.41 -22.57 24.54
N GLU A 105 33.62 -23.64 24.60
CA GLU A 105 34.03 -24.91 25.19
C GLU A 105 35.21 -25.55 24.44
N ILE A 106 35.12 -25.64 23.11
CA ILE A 106 36.21 -26.18 22.28
C ILE A 106 37.48 -25.34 22.44
N THR A 107 37.35 -24.01 22.44
CA THR A 107 38.50 -23.11 22.62
C THR A 107 39.15 -23.29 23.99
N SER A 108 38.35 -23.48 25.04
CA SER A 108 38.85 -23.76 26.40
C SER A 108 39.60 -25.08 26.47
N ARG A 109 39.04 -26.15 25.87
CA ARG A 109 39.69 -27.47 25.82
C ARG A 109 40.97 -27.46 25.00
N LEU A 110 40.99 -26.73 23.89
CA LEU A 110 42.21 -26.52 23.10
C LEU A 110 43.29 -25.80 23.91
N LYS A 111 42.93 -24.76 24.67
CA LYS A 111 43.88 -24.08 25.56
C LYS A 111 44.48 -25.03 26.60
N LYS A 112 43.65 -25.84 27.26
CA LYS A 112 44.13 -26.85 28.23
C LYS A 112 45.10 -27.85 27.59
N LEU A 113 44.82 -28.29 26.36
CA LEU A 113 45.72 -29.16 25.61
C LEU A 113 47.06 -28.46 25.32
N SER A 114 47.03 -27.20 24.87
CA SER A 114 48.23 -26.40 24.62
C SER A 114 49.08 -26.23 25.88
N ASP A 115 48.46 -25.89 27.01
CA ASP A 115 49.15 -25.73 28.29
C ASP A 115 49.81 -27.05 28.72
N LYS A 116 49.11 -28.19 28.55
CA LYS A 116 49.67 -29.52 28.84
C LYS A 116 50.86 -29.84 27.94
N LEU A 117 50.77 -29.57 26.63
CA LEU A 117 51.85 -29.81 25.68
C LEU A 117 53.10 -28.96 25.98
N ILE A 118 52.92 -27.70 26.34
CA ILE A 118 54.00 -26.81 26.77
C ILE A 118 54.66 -27.39 28.02
N HIS A 119 53.87 -27.76 29.02
CA HIS A 119 54.40 -28.30 30.28
C HIS A 119 55.20 -29.59 30.09
N LEU A 120 54.69 -30.57 29.33
CA LEU A 120 55.42 -31.81 29.03
C LEU A 120 56.73 -31.53 28.28
N LYS A 121 56.73 -30.54 27.39
CA LYS A 121 57.92 -30.14 26.63
C LYS A 121 58.96 -29.44 27.51
N GLU A 122 58.54 -28.57 28.43
CA GLU A 122 59.44 -27.82 29.30
C GLU A 122 60.03 -28.68 30.42
N THR A 123 59.25 -29.62 30.94
CA THR A 123 59.70 -30.52 32.02
C THR A 123 60.54 -31.69 31.50
N GLU A 124 60.41 -32.04 30.22
CA GLU A 124 60.96 -33.25 29.61
C GLU A 124 60.58 -34.55 30.38
N ASP A 125 59.57 -34.46 31.26
CA ASP A 125 59.12 -35.53 32.15
C ASP A 125 57.76 -36.05 31.65
N PHE A 126 57.82 -36.83 30.58
CA PHE A 126 56.63 -37.43 29.97
C PHE A 126 56.83 -38.94 29.79
N LEU A 127 55.75 -39.68 30.04
CA LEU A 127 55.68 -41.12 29.83
C LEU A 127 54.73 -41.45 28.67
N GLU A 128 54.72 -42.70 28.22
CA GLU A 128 53.82 -43.18 27.16
C GLU A 128 52.35 -42.92 27.49
N ILE A 129 51.99 -42.93 28.78
CA ILE A 129 50.63 -42.64 29.25
C ILE A 129 50.24 -41.17 29.01
N ASP A 130 51.19 -40.24 29.13
CA ASP A 130 50.94 -38.81 28.89
C ASP A 130 50.70 -38.54 27.41
N LEU A 131 51.49 -39.17 26.54
CA LEU A 131 51.34 -39.09 25.09
C LEU A 131 50.02 -39.72 24.63
N THR A 132 49.62 -40.85 25.22
CA THR A 132 48.34 -41.50 24.96
C THR A 132 47.18 -40.58 25.36
N GLN A 133 47.24 -39.94 26.53
CA GLN A 133 46.21 -39.01 26.98
C GLN A 133 46.14 -37.76 26.08
N VAL A 134 47.28 -37.26 25.61
CA VAL A 134 47.32 -36.16 24.63
C VAL A 134 46.66 -36.56 23.31
N GLU A 135 46.94 -37.77 22.81
CA GLU A 135 46.32 -38.30 21.60
C GLU A 135 44.79 -38.42 21.74
N GLU A 136 44.30 -38.93 22.86
CA GLU A 136 42.88 -38.99 23.19
C GLU A 136 42.24 -37.59 23.19
N MET A 137 42.89 -36.61 23.83
CA MET A 137 42.41 -35.22 23.85
C MET A 137 42.35 -34.60 22.45
N ILE A 138 43.36 -34.85 21.61
CA ILE A 138 43.39 -34.40 20.21
C ILE A 138 42.25 -35.02 19.41
N ASN A 139 42.03 -36.33 19.54
CA ASN A 139 41.00 -37.06 18.81
C ASN A 139 39.60 -36.60 19.24
N ALA A 140 39.37 -36.37 20.53
CA ALA A 140 38.12 -35.81 21.04
C ALA A 140 37.86 -34.40 20.46
N LEU A 141 38.87 -33.51 20.47
CA LEU A 141 38.75 -32.17 19.87
C LEU A 141 38.46 -32.23 18.36
N LYS A 142 39.09 -33.15 17.62
CA LYS A 142 38.80 -33.36 16.18
C LYS A 142 37.34 -33.78 15.96
N GLN A 143 36.80 -34.66 16.80
CA GLN A 143 35.40 -35.08 16.73
C GLN A 143 34.44 -33.93 17.05
N ASP A 144 34.75 -33.12 18.06
CA ASP A 144 33.93 -31.96 18.43
C ASP A 144 33.89 -30.90 17.32
N CYS A 145 35.03 -30.63 16.66
CA CYS A 145 35.09 -29.75 15.50
C CYS A 145 34.26 -30.28 14.32
N LYS A 146 34.35 -31.59 14.02
CA LYS A 146 33.56 -32.22 12.95
C LYS A 146 32.06 -32.14 13.24
N ARG A 147 31.66 -32.44 14.46
CA ARG A 147 30.26 -32.38 14.90
C ARG A 147 29.68 -30.97 14.72
N LEU A 148 30.45 -29.92 15.00
CA LEU A 148 30.03 -28.54 14.74
C LEU A 148 29.89 -28.20 13.26
N SER A 149 30.70 -28.81 12.38
CA SER A 149 30.60 -28.57 10.93
C SER A 149 29.50 -29.39 10.25
N GLU A 150 29.09 -30.51 10.84
CA GLU A 150 28.17 -31.48 10.21
C GLU A 150 26.72 -31.35 10.72
N LEU A 151 26.47 -30.73 11.87
CA LEU A 151 25.11 -30.57 12.38
C LEU A 151 24.34 -29.49 11.58
N PRO A 152 23.14 -29.79 11.05
CA PRO A 152 22.19 -28.75 10.71
C PRO A 152 21.68 -28.18 12.02
N LEU A 153 22.41 -27.21 12.58
CA LEU A 153 22.15 -26.74 13.95
C LEU A 153 20.78 -26.06 14.07
N VAL A 154 20.25 -25.54 12.97
CA VAL A 154 18.99 -24.79 12.93
C VAL A 154 18.32 -25.02 11.57
N GLU A 155 17.02 -25.34 11.58
CA GLU A 155 16.19 -25.34 10.39
C GLU A 155 15.51 -23.97 10.24
N LEU A 156 15.63 -23.35 9.07
CA LEU A 156 14.97 -22.08 8.79
C LEU A 156 13.55 -22.34 8.29
N HIS A 157 12.57 -21.93 9.09
CA HIS A 157 11.16 -21.93 8.69
C HIS A 157 10.77 -20.52 8.26
N VAL A 158 10.41 -20.35 6.99
CA VAL A 158 9.90 -19.10 6.42
C VAL A 158 8.67 -19.40 5.58
N GLU A 159 7.59 -18.64 5.77
CA GLU A 159 6.51 -18.60 4.79
C GLU A 159 7.08 -17.95 3.52
N GLN A 160 6.94 -18.65 2.39
CA GLN A 160 7.45 -18.11 1.14
C GLN A 160 6.60 -16.93 0.68
N ASN A 161 7.25 -15.93 0.09
CA ASN A 161 6.63 -14.65 -0.25
C ASN A 161 5.44 -14.78 -1.23
N ASP A 162 5.46 -15.83 -2.05
CA ASP A 162 4.41 -16.22 -3.00
C ASP A 162 3.18 -16.85 -2.33
N GLN A 163 3.31 -17.34 -1.09
CA GLN A 163 2.21 -17.89 -0.29
C GLN A 163 1.55 -16.82 0.58
N THR A 164 2.24 -15.69 0.82
CA THR A 164 1.70 -14.55 1.54
C THR A 164 0.63 -13.85 0.70
N VAL A 165 -0.61 -13.83 1.19
CA VAL A 165 -1.71 -13.11 0.54
C VAL A 165 -1.61 -11.61 0.87
N TRP A 166 -0.82 -10.89 0.09
CA TRP A 166 -0.55 -9.45 0.30
C TRP A 166 -1.82 -8.59 0.28
N ASP A 167 -2.81 -8.94 -0.53
CA ASP A 167 -4.10 -8.23 -0.60
C ASP A 167 -4.91 -8.28 0.70
N ARG A 168 -4.55 -9.18 1.63
CA ARG A 168 -5.13 -9.19 3.00
C ARG A 168 -4.37 -8.30 3.98
N LEU A 169 -3.12 -7.96 3.67
CA LEU A 169 -2.26 -7.18 4.55
C LEU A 169 -2.45 -5.68 4.33
N ILE A 170 -2.69 -5.26 3.08
CA ILE A 170 -3.05 -3.90 2.71
C ILE A 170 -3.98 -3.90 1.50
N TYR A 171 -5.07 -3.15 1.58
CA TYR A 171 -6.01 -2.97 0.47
C TYR A 171 -6.69 -1.60 0.58
N VAL A 172 -7.25 -1.14 -0.54
CA VAL A 172 -8.05 0.08 -0.61
C VAL A 172 -9.44 -0.29 -1.09
N GLU A 173 -10.46 0.07 -0.32
CA GLU A 173 -11.86 -0.09 -0.70
C GLU A 173 -12.46 1.24 -1.13
N GLU A 174 -13.15 1.25 -2.27
CA GLU A 174 -13.94 2.39 -2.70
C GLU A 174 -15.24 2.44 -1.89
N LYS A 175 -15.35 3.42 -0.98
CA LYS A 175 -16.60 3.70 -0.30
C LYS A 175 -17.49 4.54 -1.22
N ILE A 176 -18.35 3.88 -1.99
CA ILE A 176 -19.43 4.57 -2.68
C ILE A 176 -20.39 5.10 -1.61
N ALA A 177 -20.48 6.43 -1.48
CA ALA A 177 -21.46 7.06 -0.61
C ALA A 177 -22.86 6.82 -1.16
N THR A 178 -23.57 5.81 -0.65
CA THR A 178 -25.02 5.71 -0.86
C THR A 178 -25.64 6.95 -0.22
N SER A 179 -26.13 7.88 -1.04
CA SER A 179 -27.04 8.94 -0.58
C SER A 179 -28.27 8.29 0.02
N GLY A 180 -28.27 8.11 1.34
CA GLY A 180 -29.41 7.64 2.10
C GLY A 180 -30.48 8.72 2.12
N ASN A 181 -31.54 8.49 1.37
CA ASN A 181 -32.80 9.19 1.50
C ASN A 181 -33.35 8.92 2.91
N LYS A 182 -33.06 9.80 3.87
CA LYS A 182 -33.77 9.84 5.15
C LYS A 182 -35.07 10.60 4.91
N HIS A 183 -36.15 9.85 4.70
CA HIS A 183 -37.47 10.31 5.11
C HIS A 183 -37.99 9.33 6.15
N ASP A 184 -38.21 9.88 7.34
CA ASP A 184 -38.46 9.23 8.61
C ASP A 184 -39.55 8.15 8.59
N GLU A 185 -39.17 6.99 9.10
CA GLU A 185 -40.05 6.01 9.71
C GLU A 185 -40.33 6.48 11.15
N GLN A 186 -41.37 7.31 11.29
CA GLN A 186 -41.99 7.64 12.58
C GLN A 186 -43.42 7.11 12.57
N LEU A 187 -43.61 5.85 13.00
CA LEU A 187 -44.72 5.41 13.85
C LEU A 187 -44.59 3.90 14.11
N ALA A 188 -44.11 3.51 15.29
CA ALA A 188 -44.57 2.33 16.02
C ALA A 188 -43.78 2.18 17.34
N VAL A 189 -44.09 3.03 18.33
CA VAL A 189 -43.88 2.67 19.73
C VAL A 189 -45.19 2.97 20.46
N GLY A 190 -45.82 1.91 20.96
CA GLY A 190 -46.97 2.01 21.85
C GLY A 190 -47.98 0.90 21.62
N GLU A 191 -47.75 -0.25 22.25
CA GLU A 191 -48.63 -0.78 23.31
C GLU A 191 -48.42 -2.29 23.47
N ALA A 192 -47.72 -2.65 24.52
CA ALA A 192 -47.95 -3.88 25.26
C ALA A 192 -48.09 -3.51 26.73
N ILE A 193 -49.05 -4.17 27.40
CA ILE A 193 -49.26 -4.39 28.85
C ILE A 193 -50.64 -3.89 29.34
N SER A 194 -51.65 -4.76 29.23
CA SER A 194 -52.32 -5.43 30.37
C SER A 194 -53.41 -6.38 29.86
#